data_AF-A0A260MAK6-F1
#
_entry.id   AF-A0A260MAK6-F1
#
_cell.length_a   1.000
_cell.length_b   1.000
_cell.length_c   1.000
_cell.angle_alpha   90.00
_cell.angle_beta   90.00
_cell.angle_gamma   90.00
#
_symmetry.space_group_name_H-M   'P 1'
#
loop_
_entity.id
_entity.type
_entity.pdbx_description
1 polymer ?
#
loop_
_entity_poly.entity_id
_entity_poly.type
_entity_poly.pdbx_seq_one_letter_code
_entity_poly.pdbx_strand_id
1 'polypeptide(L)'
;MTIENGALVHYHSTALKLARGFDYSKEHQRTDKPTGLWVSVAGEDDWESWCRLEEYAVDALAVPHVVTLSDSANILRLTTVNDLVAFDSEYGIESTYASRTYRFEVDWPRLYGEFDGIIIAPYQWSQRHNGPQWYWGWDCASGCIWNLDVIAAFEPSVVSA
;
A
#
# COMPACT_ATOMS: atom_id res chain seq x y z
N MET A 1 -0.21 -5.46 23.35
CA MET A 1 -1.29 -4.56 22.88
C MET A 1 -1.83 -5.19 21.62
N THR A 2 -3.14 -5.42 21.51
CA THR A 2 -3.72 -6.03 20.30
C THR A 2 -3.91 -4.93 19.27
N ILE A 3 -3.37 -5.11 18.06
CA ILE A 3 -3.62 -4.20 16.94
C ILE A 3 -5.10 -4.35 16.54
N GLU A 4 -5.82 -3.24 16.45
CA GLU A 4 -7.24 -3.24 16.11
C GLU A 4 -7.45 -3.60 14.63
N ASN A 5 -8.53 -4.31 14.33
CA ASN A 5 -8.91 -4.62 12.95
C ASN A 5 -9.22 -3.31 12.18
N GLY A 6 -8.67 -3.17 10.97
CA GLY A 6 -8.72 -1.96 10.16
C GLY A 6 -7.61 -0.95 10.44
N ALA A 7 -6.78 -1.16 11.47
CA ALA A 7 -5.64 -0.27 11.73
C ALA A 7 -4.59 -0.34 10.62
N LEU A 8 -3.95 0.78 10.32
CA LEU A 8 -2.80 0.81 9.41
C LEU A 8 -1.52 0.47 10.18
N VAL A 9 -0.74 -0.46 9.65
CA VAL A 9 0.47 -0.96 10.32
C VAL A 9 1.65 -0.97 9.37
N HIS A 10 2.72 -0.29 9.72
CA HIS A 10 4.00 -0.43 9.04
C HIS A 10 4.88 -1.42 9.83
N TYR A 11 5.33 -2.49 9.18
CA TYR A 11 6.22 -3.48 9.80
C TYR A 11 7.68 -3.19 9.45
N HIS A 12 8.53 -3.23 10.47
CA HIS A 12 9.97 -3.17 10.31
C HIS A 12 10.67 -4.01 11.39
N SER A 13 11.90 -4.47 11.12
CA SER A 13 12.68 -5.28 12.08
C SER A 13 13.16 -4.50 13.30
N THR A 14 13.13 -3.17 13.23
CA THR A 14 13.52 -2.25 14.31
C THR A 14 12.57 -1.05 14.38
N ALA A 15 12.51 -0.40 15.53
CA ALA A 15 11.77 0.86 15.67
C ALA A 15 12.33 1.94 14.73
N LEU A 16 11.44 2.61 14.00
CA LEU A 16 11.75 3.66 13.04
C LEU A 16 11.19 5.01 13.47
N LYS A 17 11.73 6.07 12.87
CA LYS A 17 11.16 7.42 12.92
C LYS A 17 10.84 7.85 11.50
N LEU A 18 9.71 8.53 11.33
CA LEU A 18 9.34 9.09 10.04
C LEU A 18 10.28 10.24 9.67
N ALA A 19 10.79 10.20 8.44
CA ALA A 19 11.46 11.34 7.82
C ALA A 19 10.40 12.29 7.22
N ARG A 20 9.81 13.15 8.06
CA ARG A 20 8.82 14.16 7.64
C ARG A 20 9.38 15.04 6.51
N GLY A 21 8.51 15.48 5.60
CA GLY A 21 8.90 16.23 4.40
C GLY A 21 9.74 15.48 3.37
N PHE A 22 9.93 14.16 3.50
CA PHE A 22 10.55 13.34 2.46
C PHE A 22 9.64 13.26 1.23
N ASP A 23 10.22 13.45 0.05
CA ASP A 23 9.50 13.56 -1.21
C ASP A 23 9.71 12.32 -2.09
N TYR A 24 8.78 11.36 -1.97
CA TYR A 24 8.82 10.11 -2.76
C TYR A 24 8.66 10.32 -4.27
N SER A 25 8.16 11.47 -4.74
CA SER A 25 8.00 11.72 -6.17
C SER A 25 9.35 11.81 -6.91
N LYS A 26 10.44 12.03 -6.18
CA LYS A 26 11.82 12.13 -6.70
C LYS A 26 12.59 10.82 -6.67
N GLU A 27 12.05 9.79 -6.04
CA GLU A 27 12.70 8.49 -5.93
C GLU A 27 12.49 7.64 -7.19
N HIS A 28 13.29 6.57 -7.33
CA HIS A 28 13.05 5.60 -8.40
C HIS A 28 11.68 4.92 -8.19
N GLN A 29 10.84 4.96 -9.21
CA GLN A 29 9.49 4.42 -9.18
C GLN A 29 9.43 3.17 -10.05
N ARG A 30 8.88 2.09 -9.48
CA ARG A 30 8.46 0.95 -10.31
C ARG A 30 7.20 1.37 -11.06
N THR A 31 6.96 0.73 -12.20
CA THR A 31 5.77 1.01 -13.01
C THR A 31 4.52 0.33 -12.46
N ASP A 32 4.67 -0.82 -11.80
CA ASP A 32 3.56 -1.65 -11.29
C ASP A 32 3.17 -1.33 -9.84
N LYS A 33 4.10 -0.82 -9.03
CA LYS A 33 3.88 -0.49 -7.62
C LYS A 33 4.50 0.86 -7.26
N PRO A 34 3.85 1.67 -6.43
CA PRO A 34 4.41 2.94 -6.01
C PRO A 34 5.54 2.75 -4.98
N THR A 35 6.50 3.68 -4.99
CA THR A 35 7.46 3.86 -3.92
C THR A 35 6.85 4.73 -2.82
N GLY A 36 6.97 4.34 -1.56
CA GLY A 36 6.38 5.07 -0.43
C GLY A 36 6.45 4.31 0.88
N LEU A 37 5.82 4.84 1.93
CA LEU A 37 5.65 4.14 3.20
C LEU A 37 4.51 3.13 3.05
N TRP A 38 4.86 1.86 2.87
CA TRP A 38 3.90 0.77 2.80
C TRP A 38 3.30 0.48 4.17
N VAL A 39 1.98 0.32 4.20
CA VAL A 39 1.19 -0.04 5.38
C VAL A 39 0.31 -1.25 5.07
N SER A 40 0.22 -2.18 6.01
CA SER A 40 -0.81 -3.21 6.05
C SER A 40 -2.10 -2.62 6.60
N VAL A 41 -3.26 -3.14 6.17
CA VAL A 41 -4.52 -2.95 6.89
C VAL A 41 -4.73 -4.19 7.75
N ALA A 42 -4.57 -4.06 9.06
CA ALA A 42 -4.66 -5.18 9.99
C ALA A 42 -6.05 -5.85 9.91
N GLY A 43 -6.10 -7.19 9.87
CA GLY A 43 -7.35 -7.92 9.69
C GLY A 43 -7.24 -9.12 8.76
N GLU A 44 -8.32 -9.40 8.02
CA GLU A 44 -8.34 -10.46 7.02
C GLU A 44 -7.43 -10.11 5.83
N ASP A 45 -6.66 -11.10 5.37
CA ASP A 45 -5.68 -10.96 4.29
C ASP A 45 -4.69 -9.80 4.51
N ASP A 46 -4.23 -9.60 5.75
CA ASP A 46 -3.23 -8.59 6.06
C ASP A 46 -1.78 -9.06 5.77
N TRP A 47 -0.84 -8.12 5.77
CA TRP A 47 0.56 -8.39 5.44
C TRP A 47 1.23 -9.36 6.41
N GLU A 48 0.90 -9.27 7.70
CA GLU A 48 1.46 -10.15 8.72
C GLU A 48 1.01 -11.60 8.49
N SER A 49 -0.29 -11.81 8.28
CA SER A 49 -0.86 -13.12 7.99
C SER A 49 -0.25 -13.71 6.72
N TRP A 50 -0.13 -12.90 5.66
CA TRP A 50 0.50 -13.33 4.41
C TRP A 50 1.98 -13.70 4.60
N CYS A 51 2.77 -12.85 5.27
CA CYS A 51 4.19 -13.13 5.54
C CYS A 51 4.40 -14.43 6.34
N ARG A 52 3.56 -14.68 7.34
CA ARG A 52 3.65 -15.91 8.15
C ARG A 52 3.23 -17.15 7.37
N LEU A 53 2.22 -17.04 6.52
CA LEU A 53 1.76 -18.13 5.67
C LEU A 53 2.80 -18.52 4.61
N GLU A 54 3.41 -17.52 3.97
CA GLU A 54 4.38 -17.70 2.89
C GLU A 54 5.84 -17.82 3.38
N GLU A 55 6.07 -17.81 4.69
CA GLU A 55 7.40 -17.76 5.33
C GLU A 55 8.29 -16.64 4.76
N TYR A 56 7.67 -15.52 4.41
CA TYR A 56 8.31 -14.39 3.73
C TYR A 56 8.57 -13.24 4.71
N ALA A 57 9.81 -12.72 4.72
CA ALA A 57 10.20 -11.53 5.48
C ALA A 57 9.73 -11.48 6.95
N VAL A 58 9.61 -12.65 7.60
CA VAL A 58 9.03 -12.77 8.96
C VAL A 58 9.79 -11.94 10.00
N ASP A 59 11.11 -11.77 9.83
CA ASP A 59 11.93 -10.93 10.70
C ASP A 59 11.53 -9.44 10.66
N ALA A 60 10.95 -8.96 9.55
CA ALA A 60 10.46 -7.59 9.43
C ALA A 60 9.18 -7.36 10.25
N LEU A 61 8.51 -8.42 10.73
CA LEU A 61 7.30 -8.30 11.56
C LEU A 61 7.62 -7.96 13.02
N ALA A 62 8.89 -7.88 13.41
CA ALA A 62 9.32 -7.75 14.80
C ALA A 62 8.83 -6.46 15.49
N VAL A 63 8.76 -5.34 14.76
CA VAL A 63 8.32 -4.04 15.29
C VAL A 63 7.22 -3.46 14.41
N PRO A 64 5.94 -3.77 14.68
CA PRO A 64 4.82 -3.09 14.05
C PRO A 64 4.73 -1.64 14.53
N HIS A 65 4.49 -0.72 13.61
CA HIS A 65 4.20 0.68 13.89
C HIS A 65 2.76 0.96 13.49
N VAL A 66 1.93 1.31 14.48
CA VAL A 66 0.56 1.75 14.20
C VAL A 66 0.62 3.14 13.59
N VAL A 67 -0.03 3.30 12.44
CA VAL A 67 -0.05 4.52 11.65
C VAL A 67 -1.44 5.14 11.77
N THR A 68 -1.52 6.27 12.45
CA THR A 68 -2.75 7.09 12.52
C THR A 68 -2.62 8.22 11.53
N LEU A 69 -3.54 8.30 10.57
CA LEU A 69 -3.61 9.41 9.62
C LEU A 69 -4.34 10.60 10.24
N SER A 70 -4.00 11.82 9.81
CA SER A 70 -4.75 13.02 10.13
C SER A 70 -6.13 13.00 9.47
N ASP A 71 -7.12 13.63 10.08
CA ASP A 71 -8.48 13.76 9.52
C ASP A 71 -8.50 14.48 8.15
N SER A 72 -7.50 15.29 7.86
CA SER A 72 -7.33 16.00 6.58
C SER A 72 -6.57 15.21 5.51
N ALA A 73 -6.16 13.97 5.79
CA ALA A 73 -5.39 13.16 4.84
C ALA A 73 -6.24 12.83 3.60
N ASN A 74 -5.76 13.21 2.42
CA ASN A 74 -6.39 12.89 1.15
C ASN A 74 -5.90 11.52 0.64
N ILE A 75 -6.48 10.45 1.18
CA ILE A 75 -6.13 9.09 0.77
C ILE A 75 -7.11 8.56 -0.27
N LEU A 76 -6.58 8.12 -1.41
CA LEU A 76 -7.35 7.36 -2.39
C LEU A 76 -7.68 5.97 -1.82
N ARG A 77 -8.96 5.62 -1.71
CA ARG A 77 -9.41 4.35 -1.14
C ARG A 77 -10.09 3.50 -2.20
N LEU A 78 -9.53 2.33 -2.47
CA LEU A 78 -10.11 1.33 -3.36
C LEU A 78 -10.66 0.18 -2.51
N THR A 79 -11.99 0.09 -2.44
CA THR A 79 -12.70 -0.80 -1.50
C THR A 79 -13.46 -1.93 -2.21
N THR A 80 -13.59 -1.82 -3.53
CA THR A 80 -14.33 -2.78 -4.35
C THR A 80 -13.57 -3.11 -5.64
N VAL A 81 -13.97 -4.20 -6.28
CA VAL A 81 -13.51 -4.53 -7.64
C VAL A 81 -13.79 -3.40 -8.64
N ASN A 82 -14.94 -2.71 -8.51
CA ASN A 82 -15.26 -1.59 -9.40
C ASN A 82 -14.31 -0.41 -9.19
N ASP A 83 -13.87 -0.16 -7.96
CA ASP A 83 -12.88 0.88 -7.68
C ASP A 83 -11.54 0.56 -8.36
N LEU A 84 -11.11 -0.72 -8.37
CA LEU A 84 -9.92 -1.14 -9.10
C LEU A 84 -10.04 -0.94 -10.62
N VAL A 85 -11.19 -1.26 -11.19
CA VAL A 85 -11.45 -1.08 -12.64
C VAL A 85 -11.48 0.41 -13.00
N ALA A 86 -12.15 1.24 -12.18
CA ALA A 86 -12.21 2.68 -12.39
C ALA A 86 -10.80 3.30 -12.27
N PHE A 87 -10.04 2.87 -11.26
CA PHE A 87 -8.66 3.28 -11.08
C PHE A 87 -7.77 2.93 -12.28
N ASP A 88 -7.83 1.68 -12.75
CA ASP A 88 -7.03 1.24 -13.90
C ASP A 88 -7.41 1.98 -15.19
N SER A 89 -8.70 2.28 -15.36
CA SER A 89 -9.18 3.09 -16.48
C SER A 89 -8.63 4.52 -16.43
N GLU A 90 -8.54 5.11 -15.24
CA GLU A 90 -8.14 6.51 -15.07
C GLU A 90 -6.62 6.71 -15.04
N TYR A 91 -5.90 5.85 -14.33
CA TYR A 91 -4.48 6.00 -14.03
C TYR A 91 -3.60 4.92 -14.68
N GLY A 92 -4.18 3.85 -15.21
CA GLY A 92 -3.43 2.83 -15.93
C GLY A 92 -2.86 3.38 -17.24
N ILE A 93 -1.59 3.10 -17.50
CA ILE A 93 -0.91 3.51 -18.74
C ILE A 93 -1.00 2.36 -19.74
N GLU A 94 -1.56 2.66 -20.91
CA GLU A 94 -1.56 1.72 -22.03
C GLU A 94 -0.15 1.57 -22.61
N SER A 95 0.35 0.35 -22.56
CA SER A 95 1.55 -0.07 -23.27
C SER A 95 1.17 -1.01 -24.41
N THR A 96 1.72 -0.76 -25.59
CA THR A 96 1.54 -1.64 -26.74
C THR A 96 2.81 -2.44 -26.98
N TYR A 97 2.69 -3.76 -26.95
CA TYR A 97 3.78 -4.67 -27.27
C TYR A 97 3.28 -5.74 -28.24
N ALA A 98 3.99 -5.92 -29.36
CA ALA A 98 3.66 -6.90 -30.40
C ALA A 98 2.16 -6.90 -30.80
N SER A 99 1.59 -5.71 -31.07
CA SER A 99 0.18 -5.48 -31.46
C SER A 99 -0.88 -5.85 -30.42
N ARG A 100 -0.49 -6.05 -29.15
CA ARG A 100 -1.40 -6.22 -28.02
C ARG A 100 -1.29 -5.02 -27.07
N THR A 101 -2.44 -4.53 -26.63
CA THR A 101 -2.52 -3.48 -25.60
C THR A 101 -2.57 -4.11 -24.23
N TYR A 102 -1.75 -3.60 -23.33
CA TYR A 102 -1.62 -4.03 -21.94
C TYR A 102 -1.63 -2.81 -21.02
N ARG A 103 -2.03 -3.01 -19.76
CA ARG A 103 -1.96 -1.99 -18.69
C ARG A 103 -1.25 -2.60 -17.49
N PHE A 104 0.06 -2.76 -17.63
CA PHE A 104 0.94 -3.21 -16.54
C PHE A 104 1.40 -2.06 -15.64
N GLU A 105 1.22 -0.83 -16.12
CA GLU A 105 1.81 0.36 -15.53
C GLU A 105 0.71 1.30 -15.04
N VAL A 106 1.02 2.05 -13.99
CA VAL A 106 0.16 3.09 -13.44
C VAL A 106 0.94 4.40 -13.44
N ASP A 107 0.25 5.51 -13.72
CA ASP A 107 0.81 6.86 -13.65
C ASP A 107 1.00 7.33 -12.20
N TRP A 108 1.87 6.63 -11.46
CA TRP A 108 2.23 7.01 -10.09
C TRP A 108 2.66 8.48 -9.97
N PRO A 109 3.48 9.06 -10.89
CA PRO A 109 3.81 10.50 -10.87
C PRO A 109 2.60 11.42 -10.72
N ARG A 110 1.51 11.14 -11.46
CA ARG A 110 0.26 11.90 -11.34
C ARG A 110 -0.35 11.76 -9.93
N LEU A 111 -0.41 10.54 -9.39
CA LEU A 111 -1.01 10.29 -8.08
C LEU A 111 -0.25 10.97 -6.93
N TYR A 112 1.09 11.05 -6.99
CA TYR A 112 1.89 11.77 -5.98
C TYR A 112 1.52 13.25 -5.86
N GLY A 113 1.00 13.86 -6.93
CA GLY A 113 0.54 15.25 -6.94
C GLY A 113 -0.93 15.42 -6.56
N GLU A 114 -1.72 14.35 -6.57
CA GLU A 114 -3.17 14.38 -6.36
C GLU A 114 -3.59 13.85 -4.98
N PHE A 115 -2.86 12.88 -4.42
CA PHE A 115 -3.21 12.21 -3.17
C PHE A 115 -2.01 12.11 -2.22
N ASP A 116 -2.31 12.02 -0.93
CA ASP A 116 -1.31 11.77 0.11
C ASP A 116 -0.90 10.29 0.18
N GLY A 117 -1.67 9.40 -0.44
CA GLY A 117 -1.44 7.97 -0.49
C GLY A 117 -2.63 7.22 -1.07
N ILE A 118 -2.46 5.90 -1.18
CA ILE A 118 -3.48 4.96 -1.64
C ILE A 118 -3.65 3.82 -0.64
N ILE A 119 -4.89 3.37 -0.41
CA ILE A 119 -5.21 2.17 0.38
C ILE A 119 -6.16 1.28 -0.42
N ILE A 120 -5.83 -0.01 -0.53
CA ILE A 120 -6.66 -1.04 -1.13
C ILE A 120 -7.06 -2.03 -0.03
N ALA A 121 -8.28 -1.90 0.46
CA ALA A 121 -8.83 -2.75 1.51
C ALA A 121 -10.37 -2.80 1.44
N PRO A 122 -11.00 -3.98 1.55
CA PRO A 122 -10.38 -5.30 1.74
C PRO A 122 -9.56 -5.74 0.52
N TYR A 123 -8.71 -6.75 0.72
CA TYR A 123 -7.96 -7.34 -0.36
C TYR A 123 -8.92 -7.95 -1.41
N GLN A 124 -8.71 -7.63 -2.68
CA GLN A 124 -9.55 -8.11 -3.77
C GLN A 124 -8.93 -9.37 -4.39
N TRP A 125 -8.73 -10.44 -3.62
CA TRP A 125 -8.02 -11.66 -4.05
C TRP A 125 -8.47 -12.19 -5.41
N SER A 126 -9.78 -12.16 -5.68
CA SER A 126 -10.36 -12.59 -6.96
C SER A 126 -9.77 -11.86 -8.19
N GLN A 127 -9.21 -10.67 -7.99
CA GLN A 127 -8.63 -9.81 -9.02
C GLN A 127 -7.12 -10.02 -9.21
N ARG A 128 -6.43 -10.80 -8.36
CA ARG A 128 -4.98 -11.03 -8.51
C ARG A 128 -4.60 -11.55 -9.90
N HIS A 129 -5.42 -12.42 -10.47
CA HIS A 129 -5.18 -13.01 -11.79
C HIS A 129 -6.21 -12.59 -12.87
N ASN A 130 -7.27 -11.89 -12.46
CA ASN A 130 -8.39 -11.54 -13.35
C ASN A 130 -8.61 -10.03 -13.52
N GLY A 131 -7.96 -9.21 -12.68
CA GLY A 131 -8.12 -7.77 -12.66
C GLY A 131 -7.01 -7.03 -13.41
N PRO A 132 -6.85 -5.73 -13.12
CA PRO A 132 -5.76 -4.92 -13.66
C PRO A 132 -4.40 -5.57 -13.45
N GLN A 133 -3.52 -5.53 -14.46
CA GLN A 133 -2.29 -6.33 -14.43
C GLN A 133 -1.28 -5.84 -13.39
N TRP A 134 -1.24 -4.52 -13.14
CA TRP A 134 -0.43 -3.93 -12.06
C TRP A 134 -0.85 -4.44 -10.67
N TYR A 135 -2.11 -4.86 -10.49
CA TYR A 135 -2.63 -5.37 -9.22
C TYR A 135 -2.10 -6.77 -8.88
N TRP A 136 -1.57 -7.52 -9.86
CA TRP A 136 -1.06 -8.88 -9.64
C TRP A 136 -0.03 -8.96 -8.50
N GLY A 137 0.81 -7.93 -8.36
CA GLY A 137 1.81 -7.88 -7.31
C GLY A 137 1.26 -7.56 -5.93
N TRP A 138 0.01 -7.14 -5.77
CA TRP A 138 -0.57 -6.84 -4.46
C TRP A 138 -1.00 -8.15 -3.79
N ASP A 139 -0.39 -8.43 -2.64
CA ASP A 139 -0.50 -9.73 -1.95
C ASP A 139 -1.51 -9.75 -0.80
N CYS A 140 -1.90 -8.57 -0.31
CA CYS A 140 -2.67 -8.41 0.91
C CYS A 140 -3.43 -7.07 0.93
N ALA A 141 -4.33 -6.89 1.90
CA ALA A 141 -4.96 -5.61 2.21
C ALA A 141 -3.90 -4.64 2.71
N SER A 142 -3.62 -3.61 1.92
CA SER A 142 -2.46 -2.74 2.15
C SER A 142 -2.62 -1.39 1.46
N GLY A 143 -1.70 -0.48 1.74
CA GLY A 143 -1.61 0.82 1.14
C GLY A 143 -0.19 1.34 1.08
N CYS A 144 -0.01 2.46 0.40
CA CYS A 144 1.25 3.16 0.26
C CYS A 144 1.02 4.66 0.50
N ILE A 145 1.66 5.20 1.53
CA ILE A 145 1.55 6.61 1.93
C ILE A 145 2.75 7.37 1.38
N TRP A 146 2.49 8.51 0.74
CA TRP A 146 3.50 9.32 0.09
C TRP A 146 3.75 10.63 0.83
N ASN A 147 2.71 11.30 1.30
CA ASN A 147 2.88 12.47 2.14
C ASN A 147 3.02 12.05 3.60
N LEU A 148 4.25 11.99 4.11
CA LEU A 148 4.47 11.59 5.50
C LEU A 148 3.97 12.63 6.49
N ASP A 149 3.68 13.86 6.09
CA ASP A 149 3.19 14.90 6.99
C ASP A 149 1.73 14.70 7.40
N VAL A 150 0.96 13.92 6.64
CA VAL A 150 -0.44 13.57 7.01
C VAL A 150 -0.54 12.43 8.02
N ILE A 151 0.58 11.88 8.50
CA ILE A 151 0.55 10.87 9.56
C ILE A 151 0.47 11.59 10.92
N ALA A 152 -0.67 11.53 11.62
CA ALA A 152 -0.83 12.15 12.93
C ALA A 152 0.01 11.42 14.02
N ALA A 153 0.08 10.09 13.96
CA ALA A 153 0.88 9.28 14.89
C ALA A 153 1.55 8.10 14.17
N PHE A 154 2.76 7.76 14.60
CA PHE A 154 3.55 6.64 14.10
C PHE A 154 4.22 5.97 15.31
N GLU A 155 3.53 5.00 15.89
CA GLU A 155 3.83 4.50 17.23
C GLU A 155 4.26 3.03 17.16
N PRO A 156 5.48 2.67 17.59
CA PRO A 156 5.87 1.27 17.67
C PRO A 156 5.00 0.57 18.72
N SER A 157 4.28 -0.46 18.29
CA SER A 157 3.61 -1.39 19.18
C SER A 157 4.61 -2.49 19.54
N VAL A 158 4.93 -2.61 20.83
CA VAL A 158 5.75 -3.74 21.28
C VAL A 158 4.83 -4.96 21.33
N VAL A 159 5.09 -5.91 20.43
CA VAL A 159 4.49 -7.25 20.53
C VAL A 159 5.12 -7.89 21.77
N SER A 160 4.37 -7.94 22.87
CA SER A 160 4.75 -8.73 24.04
C SER A 160 4.84 -10.19 23.58
N ALA A 161 6.03 -10.76 23.70
CA ALA A 161 6.31 -12.17 23.41
C ALA A 161 5.45 -13.11 24.26
#